data_AF-A0A946NA59-F1
#
_entry.id   AF-A0A946NA59-F1
#
_cell.length_a   1.000
_cell.length_b   1.000
_cell.length_c   1.000
_cell.angle_alpha   90.00
_cell.angle_beta   90.00
_cell.angle_gamma   90.00
#
_symmetry.space_group_name_H-M   'P 1'
#
loop_
_entity.id
_entity.type
_entity.pdbx_description
1 polymer ?
#
loop_
_entity_poly.entity_id
_entity_poly.type
_entity_poly.pdbx_seq_one_letter_code
_entity_poly.pdbx_strand_id
1 'polypeptide(L)' 'TTIKELPSAKITFYYETYNENKELLNTAEVVLVFVNKESGKPCFAPEVIMNKFKENIK' A
#
# COMPACT_ATOMS: atom_id res chain seq x y z
N THR A 1 7.17 -6.80 -2.91
CA THR A 1 5.97 -5.97 -2.70
C THR A 1 6.21 -4.59 -3.27
N THR A 2 5.26 -4.08 -4.03
CA THR A 2 5.39 -2.82 -4.75
C THR A 2 4.15 -1.97 -4.52
N ILE A 3 4.33 -0.66 -4.38
CA ILE A 3 3.26 0.33 -4.37
C ILE A 3 3.44 1.17 -5.63
N LYS A 4 2.37 1.33 -6.42
CA LYS A 4 2.41 2.03 -7.71
C LYS A 4 1.93 3.47 -7.63
N GLU A 5 1.21 3.82 -6.57
CA GLU A 5 0.52 5.10 -6.42
C GLU A 5 0.70 5.63 -5.00
N LEU A 6 0.73 6.95 -4.84
CA LEU A 6 0.74 7.56 -3.52
C LEU A 6 -0.56 7.22 -2.76
N PRO A 7 -0.48 6.94 -1.45
CA PRO A 7 -1.67 6.68 -0.65
C PRO A 7 -2.64 7.86 -0.66
N SER A 8 -3.94 7.60 -0.57
CA SER A 8 -4.98 8.62 -0.34
C SER A 8 -5.86 8.21 0.83
N ALA A 9 -7.17 8.01 0.65
CA ALA A 9 -8.00 7.34 1.64
C ALA A 9 -7.70 5.83 1.75
N LYS A 10 -6.98 5.28 0.78
CA LYS A 10 -6.53 3.89 0.71
C LYS A 10 -5.08 3.80 0.25
N ILE A 11 -4.48 2.64 0.47
CA ILE A 11 -3.16 2.24 -0.04
C ILE A 11 -3.27 0.85 -0.66
N THR A 12 -2.67 0.66 -1.84
CA THR A 12 -2.70 -0.60 -2.58
C THR A 12 -1.30 -1.20 -2.66
N PHE A 13 -1.17 -2.44 -2.20
CA PHE A 13 0.06 -3.22 -2.28
C PHE A 13 -0.08 -4.30 -3.36
N TYR A 14 0.92 -4.36 -4.24
CA TYR A 14 1.04 -5.39 -5.25
C TYR A 14 2.12 -6.38 -4.82
N TYR A 15 1.80 -7.67 -4.87
CA TYR A 15 2.71 -8.76 -4.52
C TYR A 15 2.94 -9.64 -5.73
N GLU A 16 4.16 -10.15 -5.81
CA GLU A 16 4.58 -11.18 -6.74
C GLU A 16 5.31 -12.22 -5.91
N THR A 17 4.87 -13.47 -5.98
CA THR A 17 5.48 -14.58 -5.27
C THR A 17 6.29 -15.40 -6.27
N TYR A 18 7.57 -15.62 -5.96
CA TYR A 18 8.48 -16.39 -6.80
C TYR A 18 8.92 -17.66 -6.09
N ASN A 19 9.17 -18.73 -6.85
CA ASN A 19 9.82 -19.94 -6.30
C ASN A 19 11.36 -19.78 -6.26
N GLU A 20 12.05 -20.82 -5.79
CA GLU A 20 13.52 -20.85 -5.71
C GLU A 20 14.22 -20.68 -7.07
N ASN A 21 13.56 -21.09 -8.16
CA ASN A 21 14.03 -20.94 -9.54
C ASN A 21 13.73 -19.55 -10.12
N LYS A 22 13.19 -18.62 -9.32
CA LYS A 22 12.72 -17.30 -9.72
C LYS A 22 11.57 -17.33 -10.73
N GLU A 23 10.81 -18.42 -10.78
CA GLU A 23 9.59 -18.50 -11.57
C GLU A 23 8.44 -17.84 -10.80
N LEU A 24 7.66 -17.01 -11.49
CA LEU A 24 6.51 -16.34 -10.91
C LEU A 24 5.40 -17.36 -10.65
N LEU A 25 5.03 -17.56 -9.39
CA LEU A 25 3.98 -18.48 -8.97
C LEU A 25 2.61 -17.82 -8.95
N ASN A 26 2.52 -16.59 -8.43
CA ASN A 26 1.27 -15.85 -8.35
C ASN A 26 1.53 -14.35 -8.17
N THR A 27 0.47 -13.58 -8.44
CA THR A 27 0.36 -12.17 -8.10
C THR A 27 -0.80 -11.96 -7.13
N ALA A 28 -0.73 -10.91 -6.32
CA ALA A 28 -1.83 -10.52 -5.43
C ALA A 28 -1.92 -9.01 -5.27
N GLU A 29 -3.13 -8.55 -4.99
CA GLU A 29 -3.42 -7.15 -4.64
C GLU A 29 -4.04 -7.10 -3.24
N VAL A 30 -3.53 -6.22 -2.39
CA VAL A 30 -4.10 -5.94 -1.07
C VAL A 30 -4.39 -4.46 -0.96
N VAL A 31 -5.65 -4.13 -0.69
CA VAL A 31 -6.10 -2.75 -0.49
C VAL A 31 -6.40 -2.54 0.99
N LEU A 32 -5.75 -1.56 1.60
CA LEU A 32 -6.03 -1.12 2.97
C LEU A 32 -6.64 0.29 2.95
N VAL A 33 -7.60 0.54 3.84
CA VAL A 33 -8.27 1.85 3.99
C VAL A 33 -7.87 2.45 5.32
N PHE A 34 -7.61 3.76 5.35
CA PHE A 34 -7.36 4.47 6.60
C PHE A 34 -8.69 4.80 7.27
N VAL A 35 -8.80 4.52 8.56
CA VAL A 35 -10.02 4.73 9.33
C VAL A 35 -9.72 5.65 10.51
N ASN A 36 -10.53 6.69 10.66
CA ASN A 36 -10.47 7.56 11.82
C ASN A 36 -10.94 6.78 13.06
N LYS A 37 -10.08 6.69 14.07
CA LYS A 37 -10.30 5.86 15.26
C LYS A 37 -11.55 6.23 16.06
N GLU A 38 -11.89 7.51 16.15
CA GLU A 38 -13.02 7.99 16.94
C GLU A 38 -14.35 7.79 16.23
N SER A 39 -14.40 8.10 14.93
CA SER A 39 -15.63 8.06 14.14
C SER A 39 -15.87 6.72 13.43
N GLY A 40 -14.87 5.87 13.29
CA GLY A 40 -14.93 4.62 12.52
C GLY A 40 -15.09 4.83 11.01
N LYS A 41 -14.95 6.07 10.52
CA LYS A 41 -15.15 6.42 9.10
C LYS A 41 -13.83 6.40 8.33
N PRO A 42 -13.85 6.05 7.03
CA PRO A 42 -12.71 6.24 6.16
C PRO A 42 -12.18 7.68 6.20
N CYS A 43 -10.86 7.84 6.23
CA CYS A 43 -10.20 9.14 6.23
C CYS A 43 -8.99 9.12 5.28
N PHE A 44 -8.38 10.28 5.06
CA PHE A 44 -7.11 10.35 4.34
C PHE A 44 -5.97 9.70 5.14
N ALA A 45 -4.97 9.21 4.41
CA ALA A 45 -3.72 8.73 4.96
C ALA A 45 -3.11 9.79 5.91
N PRO A 46 -2.63 9.40 7.10
CA PRO A 46 -1.92 10.31 7.99
C PRO A 46 -0.71 10.96 7.30
N GLU A 47 -0.41 12.23 7.62
CA GLU A 47 0.71 12.96 7.00
C GLU A 47 2.06 12.25 7.17
N VAL A 48 2.28 11.62 8.32
CA VAL A 48 3.51 10.83 8.58
C VAL A 48 3.68 9.67 7.59
N ILE A 49 2.59 9.05 7.16
CA ILE A 49 2.59 8.01 6.13
C ILE A 49 2.88 8.65 4.77
N MET A 50 2.13 9.70 4.42
CA MET A 50 2.26 10.41 3.14
C MET A 50 3.68 10.93 2.90
N ASN A 51 4.31 11.53 3.92
CA ASN A 51 5.65 12.10 3.81
C ASN A 51 6.71 11.02 3.58
N LYS A 52 6.62 9.88 4.29
CA LYS A 52 7.50 8.73 4.05
C LYS A 52 7.42 8.21 2.61
N PHE A 53 6.22 8.19 2.02
CA PHE A 53 6.07 7.74 0.64
C PHE A 53 6.57 8.77 -0.39
N LYS A 54 6.40 10.07 -0.15
CA LYS A 54 6.96 11.13 -1.00
C LYS A 54 8.49 11.15 -1.03
N GLU A 55 9.15 10.75 0.05
CA GLU A 55 10.61 10.69 0.11
C GLU A 55 11.20 9.48 -0.64
N ASN A 56 10.44 8.38 -0.73
CA ASN A 56 10.92 7.10 -1.25
C ASN A 56 10.37 6.74 -2.65
N ILE A 57 9.38 7.48 -3.14
CA ILE A 57 8.87 7.41 -4.51
C ILE A 57 9.40 8.66 -5.23
N LYS A 58 10.64 8.59 -5.71
CA LYS A 58 11.24 9.52 -6.67
C LYS A 58 11.60 8.77 -7.94
#